data_AF-A0A485L026-F1
#
_entry.id   AF-A0A485L026-F1
#
_cell.length_a   1.000
_cell.length_b   1.000
_cell.length_c   1.000
_cell.angle_alpha   90.00
_cell.angle_beta   90.00
_cell.angle_gamma   90.00
#
_symmetry.space_group_name_H-M   'P 1'
#
loop_
_entity.id
_entity.type
_entity.pdbx_description
1 polymer ?
#
loop_
_entity_poly.entity_id
_entity_poly.type
_entity_poly.pdbx_seq_one_letter_code
_entity_poly.pdbx_strand_id
1 'polypeptide(L)'
;MHAPSFLRCLAVAAALITLVDAINPIEVKGTRLFEIGSGKPFQVKGVDYYPRPNAGKDDVNNHDVFTDDYEDMWRPHIQEFVALGVNTIRLYAVDPFKPHDKFMCALSAAGIYVVVDLAALCENCAITKDPYPACYPPQLKTRGQQIITAFSKYNNVLAFSAGNEVNHFVKDMKVNAPCQKKFLRDMRAFIDSCAANMRYIPVGVVLADSDRDDNTLYYSCRTDPADTLENAEWYGLNAYLQCDAPATATSIGPGYKKLLDDFKSYKLPIPALMTEYGCLNKGFPTIKGYAAQRTWMDAAWLLSSEFVDVFAGGLAFEFSTENANSKADAPFPFTSFGTQNYGLGYFDPATCEGTAASPCTYKRMPNFDLLAAQYNASKTASLPAKSAYTPSITTFPACPSSVPTLKSIVWPSDTTKDELCPDLKQTKLCPGDIIHTGGKPSGMAKGPNSTTTAPAKSTGGSSSAGAAATATAVAVGMTTWSLLA
;
A
#
# COMPACT_ATOMS: atom_id res chain seq x y z
N MET A 1 -55.83 55.01 15.50
CA MET A 1 -56.17 53.68 14.94
C MET A 1 -54.98 53.22 14.13
N HIS A 2 -54.26 52.21 14.63
CA HIS A 2 -53.06 51.64 14.01
C HIS A 2 -53.38 50.21 13.57
N ALA A 3 -53.00 49.85 12.34
CA ALA A 3 -52.59 48.50 11.99
C ALA A 3 -51.89 48.52 10.62
N PRO A 4 -50.57 48.24 10.54
CA PRO A 4 -49.96 47.74 9.33
C PRO A 4 -49.95 46.20 9.36
N SER A 5 -50.38 45.62 8.24
CA SER A 5 -50.38 44.19 7.97
C SER A 5 -48.95 43.67 7.81
N PHE A 6 -48.49 42.84 8.75
CA PHE A 6 -47.24 42.09 8.61
C PHE A 6 -47.49 40.82 7.79
N LEU A 7 -47.08 40.83 6.53
CA LEU A 7 -46.95 39.62 5.71
C LEU A 7 -45.69 38.87 6.18
N ARG A 8 -45.86 37.76 6.91
CA ARG A 8 -44.75 36.87 7.28
C ARG A 8 -44.37 36.00 6.07
N CYS A 9 -43.24 36.29 5.45
CA CYS A 9 -42.54 35.32 4.60
C CYS A 9 -41.94 34.23 5.50
N LEU A 10 -42.53 33.03 5.51
CA LEU A 10 -41.84 31.83 5.99
C LEU A 10 -40.85 31.38 4.90
N ALA A 11 -39.56 31.61 5.13
CA ALA A 11 -38.51 30.93 4.38
C ALA A 11 -38.40 29.49 4.92
N VAL A 12 -38.87 28.51 4.14
CA VAL A 12 -38.62 27.10 4.41
C VAL A 12 -37.19 26.80 3.94
N ALA A 13 -36.25 26.76 4.88
CA ALA A 13 -34.93 26.21 4.63
C ALA A 13 -35.08 24.69 4.48
N ALA A 14 -35.14 24.19 3.25
CA ALA A 14 -35.00 22.77 2.98
C ALA A 14 -33.56 22.37 3.27
N ALA A 15 -33.31 21.79 4.45
CA ALA A 15 -32.08 21.08 4.71
C ALA A 15 -32.01 19.89 3.76
N LEU A 16 -31.21 19.99 2.71
CA LEU A 16 -30.78 18.84 1.91
C LEU A 16 -29.98 17.93 2.85
N ILE A 17 -30.65 16.91 3.39
CA ILE A 17 -29.97 15.78 4.01
C ILE A 17 -29.27 15.07 2.85
N THR A 18 -27.99 15.37 2.64
CA THR A 18 -27.14 14.52 1.81
C THR A 18 -27.01 13.20 2.56
N LEU A 19 -27.74 12.18 2.10
CA LEU A 19 -27.44 10.81 2.47
C LEU A 19 -25.99 10.56 2.04
N VAL A 20 -25.09 10.43 3.01
CA VAL A 20 -23.73 9.95 2.75
C VAL A 20 -23.89 8.47 2.45
N ASP A 21 -23.82 8.09 1.18
CA ASP A 21 -23.73 6.68 0.80
C ASP A 21 -22.46 6.10 1.42
N ALA A 22 -22.60 4.93 2.02
CA ALA A 22 -21.49 4.18 2.58
C ALA A 22 -20.43 3.91 1.52
N ILE A 23 -19.16 4.00 1.89
CA ILE A 23 -18.10 3.53 1.00
C ILE A 23 -18.18 1.99 0.92
N ASN A 24 -18.32 1.46 -0.29
CA ASN A 24 -18.34 0.02 -0.47
C ASN A 24 -16.91 -0.53 -0.36
N PRO A 25 -16.67 -1.67 0.31
CA PRO A 25 -15.33 -2.26 0.32
C PRO A 25 -14.87 -2.66 -1.09
N ILE A 26 -13.56 -2.79 -1.25
CA ILE A 26 -12.93 -3.30 -2.47
C ILE A 26 -12.58 -4.78 -2.31
N GLU A 27 -12.78 -5.56 -3.36
CA GLU A 27 -12.43 -6.97 -3.47
C GLU A 27 -11.47 -7.26 -4.63
N VAL A 28 -10.69 -8.33 -4.48
CA VAL A 28 -9.74 -8.82 -5.49
C VAL A 28 -10.39 -9.90 -6.36
N LYS A 29 -10.21 -9.80 -7.68
CA LYS A 29 -10.47 -10.89 -8.63
C LYS A 29 -9.32 -10.92 -9.64
N GLY A 30 -8.55 -12.02 -9.67
CA GLY A 30 -7.33 -12.10 -10.48
C GLY A 30 -6.37 -10.95 -10.18
N THR A 31 -5.87 -10.28 -11.23
CA THR A 31 -4.98 -9.11 -11.11
C THR A 31 -5.69 -7.77 -10.90
N ARG A 32 -7.03 -7.75 -10.76
CA ARG A 32 -7.82 -6.51 -10.71
C ARG A 32 -8.63 -6.36 -9.42
N LEU A 33 -8.97 -5.12 -9.12
CA LEU A 33 -9.75 -4.70 -7.95
C LEU A 33 -11.14 -4.25 -8.39
N PHE A 34 -12.15 -4.52 -7.56
CA PHE A 34 -13.54 -4.17 -7.84
C PHE A 34 -14.26 -3.73 -6.58
N GLU A 35 -15.18 -2.79 -6.73
CA GLU A 35 -16.09 -2.39 -5.65
C GLU A 35 -17.12 -3.51 -5.39
N ILE A 36 -17.27 -3.92 -4.13
CA ILE A 36 -18.26 -4.92 -3.71
C ILE A 36 -19.67 -4.37 -3.96
N GLY A 37 -20.58 -5.22 -4.43
CA GLY A 37 -21.96 -4.87 -4.74
C GLY A 37 -22.14 -4.26 -6.12
N SER A 38 -21.46 -3.15 -6.42
CA SER A 38 -21.58 -2.49 -7.73
C SER A 38 -20.81 -3.24 -8.84
N GLY A 39 -19.73 -3.93 -8.48
CA GLY A 39 -18.82 -4.59 -9.42
C GLY A 39 -18.03 -3.63 -10.30
N LYS A 40 -18.00 -2.32 -9.99
CA LYS A 40 -17.21 -1.33 -10.74
C LYS A 40 -15.71 -1.62 -10.59
N PRO A 41 -14.92 -1.44 -11.66
CA PRO A 41 -13.46 -1.59 -11.58
C PRO A 41 -12.87 -0.52 -10.66
N PHE A 42 -11.82 -0.90 -9.94
CA PHE A 42 -11.05 -0.01 -9.08
C PHE A 42 -9.57 -0.07 -9.48
N GLN A 43 -8.92 1.09 -9.51
CA GLN A 43 -7.47 1.21 -9.62
C GLN A 43 -6.99 2.16 -8.52
N VAL A 44 -5.89 1.80 -7.88
CA VAL A 44 -5.25 2.60 -6.85
C VAL A 44 -4.64 3.84 -7.48
N LYS A 45 -5.16 5.01 -7.11
CA LYS A 45 -4.59 6.33 -7.36
C LYS A 45 -4.20 6.88 -6.00
N GLY A 46 -2.99 6.58 -5.55
CA GLY A 46 -2.64 6.79 -4.15
C GLY A 46 -1.54 7.79 -3.90
N VAL A 47 -1.37 8.12 -2.63
CA VAL A 47 -0.21 8.85 -2.13
C VAL A 47 0.19 8.28 -0.79
N ASP A 48 1.49 8.12 -0.59
CA ASP A 48 2.02 7.71 0.71
C ASP A 48 1.88 8.86 1.70
N TYR A 49 1.29 8.57 2.86
CA TYR A 49 0.87 9.59 3.82
C TYR A 49 1.46 9.34 5.20
N TYR A 50 2.52 10.10 5.51
CA TYR A 50 3.11 10.17 6.82
C TYR A 50 3.35 11.64 7.20
N PRO A 51 2.36 12.33 7.83
CA PRO A 51 2.41 13.77 8.06
C PRO A 51 3.26 14.14 9.30
N ARG A 52 4.54 13.74 9.30
CA ARG A 52 5.47 14.04 10.40
C ARG A 52 5.66 15.55 10.58
N PRO A 53 5.45 16.10 11.79
CA PRO A 53 5.75 17.50 12.08
C PRO A 53 7.24 17.83 11.91
N ASN A 54 7.55 19.13 11.75
CA ASN A 54 8.93 19.57 11.55
C ASN A 54 9.76 19.66 12.85
N ALA A 55 9.10 19.66 14.00
CA ALA A 55 9.68 19.79 15.33
C ALA A 55 8.75 19.23 16.42
N GLY A 56 9.20 19.29 17.67
CA GLY A 56 8.39 18.91 18.84
C GLY A 56 8.45 17.41 19.16
N LYS A 57 7.59 16.98 20.09
CA LYS A 57 7.61 15.59 20.60
C LYS A 57 7.19 14.55 19.56
N ASP A 58 6.42 14.98 18.56
CA ASP A 58 5.86 14.12 17.52
C ASP A 58 6.73 14.11 16.24
N ASP A 59 7.85 14.85 16.20
CA ASP A 59 8.91 14.75 15.18
C ASP A 59 9.77 13.50 15.42
N VAL A 60 9.10 12.35 15.38
CA VAL A 60 9.67 11.01 15.54
C VAL A 60 9.30 10.17 14.33
N ASN A 61 10.14 9.18 14.00
CA ASN A 61 9.88 8.32 12.85
C ASN A 61 8.88 7.22 13.19
N ASN A 62 8.06 6.82 12.21
CA ASN A 62 7.10 5.71 12.30
C ASN A 62 6.14 5.79 13.53
N HIS A 63 5.66 7.00 13.83
CA HIS A 63 4.74 7.28 14.93
C HIS A 63 3.28 7.36 14.44
N ASP A 64 2.34 6.86 15.23
CA ASP A 64 0.92 6.86 14.83
C ASP A 64 0.27 8.24 15.02
N VAL A 65 0.38 9.05 13.97
CA VAL A 65 -0.26 10.37 13.84
C VAL A 65 -1.66 10.30 13.21
N PHE A 66 -2.23 9.10 13.08
CA PHE A 66 -3.54 8.87 12.45
C PHE A 66 -4.67 8.70 13.48
N THR A 67 -4.35 8.68 14.77
CA THR A 67 -5.34 8.52 15.84
C THR A 67 -6.26 9.73 15.98
N ASP A 68 -7.37 9.56 16.67
CA ASP A 68 -8.33 10.63 16.98
C ASP A 68 -7.71 11.78 17.80
N ASP A 69 -6.59 11.52 18.49
CA ASP A 69 -5.84 12.51 19.27
C ASP A 69 -5.11 13.52 18.36
N TYR A 70 -4.85 13.16 17.10
CA TYR A 70 -4.15 13.99 16.09
C TYR A 70 -5.10 14.64 15.08
N GLU A 71 -6.39 14.73 15.40
CA GLU A 71 -7.43 15.25 14.50
C GLU A 71 -7.10 16.61 13.89
N ASP A 72 -6.61 17.56 14.69
CA ASP A 72 -6.24 18.91 14.22
C ASP A 72 -5.11 18.88 13.18
N MET A 73 -4.25 17.85 13.22
CA MET A 73 -3.14 17.67 12.29
C MET A 73 -3.61 17.08 10.96
N TRP A 74 -4.33 15.94 10.97
CA TRP A 74 -4.67 15.24 9.73
C TRP A 74 -5.95 15.75 9.06
N ARG A 75 -6.88 16.37 9.81
CA ARG A 75 -8.20 16.78 9.27
C ARG A 75 -8.09 17.78 8.11
N PRO A 76 -7.20 18.79 8.13
CA PRO A 76 -7.04 19.70 6.99
C PRO A 76 -6.55 18.98 5.72
N HIS A 77 -5.77 17.91 5.85
CA HIS A 77 -5.19 17.20 4.71
C HIS A 77 -6.22 16.41 3.89
N ILE A 78 -7.40 16.13 4.45
CA ILE A 78 -8.49 15.45 3.72
C ILE A 78 -8.90 16.24 2.47
N GLN A 79 -8.92 17.58 2.53
CA GLN A 79 -9.21 18.42 1.37
C GLN A 79 -8.10 18.38 0.31
N GLU A 80 -6.86 18.18 0.74
CA GLU A 80 -5.71 18.02 -0.16
C GLU A 80 -5.79 16.69 -0.91
N PHE A 81 -6.22 15.62 -0.25
CA PHE A 81 -6.47 14.34 -0.94
C PHE A 81 -7.56 14.45 -2.01
N VAL A 82 -8.66 15.13 -1.70
CA VAL A 82 -9.74 15.40 -2.67
C VAL A 82 -9.22 16.24 -3.84
N ALA A 83 -8.44 17.27 -3.56
CA ALA A 83 -7.85 18.12 -4.61
C ALA A 83 -6.83 17.37 -5.48
N LEU A 84 -6.08 16.43 -4.90
CA LEU A 84 -5.15 15.56 -5.62
C LEU A 84 -5.88 14.52 -6.48
N GLY A 85 -7.14 14.21 -6.17
CA GLY A 85 -7.92 13.18 -6.85
C GLY A 85 -7.49 11.75 -6.50
N VAL A 86 -6.86 11.56 -5.33
CA VAL A 86 -6.49 10.25 -4.81
C VAL A 86 -7.71 9.52 -4.26
N ASN A 87 -7.65 8.20 -4.31
CA ASN A 87 -8.64 7.31 -3.68
C ASN A 87 -7.99 6.35 -2.68
N THR A 88 -6.68 6.43 -2.45
CA THR A 88 -5.99 5.53 -1.52
C THR A 88 -4.83 6.24 -0.85
N ILE A 89 -4.60 5.98 0.43
CA ILE A 89 -3.37 6.33 1.14
C ILE A 89 -2.77 5.08 1.79
N ARG A 90 -1.51 5.16 2.18
CA ARG A 90 -0.83 4.11 2.94
C ARG A 90 -0.45 4.60 4.33
N LEU A 91 -0.71 3.77 5.34
CA LEU A 91 -0.39 4.01 6.74
C LEU A 91 0.77 3.10 7.15
N TYR A 92 1.93 3.69 7.44
CA TYR A 92 3.18 2.97 7.74
C TYR A 92 3.28 2.48 9.18
N ALA A 93 2.54 3.09 10.11
CA ALA A 93 2.55 2.76 11.53
C ALA A 93 1.20 3.07 12.17
N VAL A 94 0.60 2.09 12.83
CA VAL A 94 -0.63 2.26 13.61
C VAL A 94 -0.50 1.61 14.99
N ASP A 95 -1.10 2.23 15.99
CA ASP A 95 -1.23 1.70 17.35
C ASP A 95 -2.62 1.06 17.51
N PRO A 96 -2.73 -0.28 17.55
CA PRO A 96 -4.04 -0.95 17.63
C PRO A 96 -4.82 -0.66 18.93
N PHE A 97 -4.21 -0.01 19.92
CA PHE A 97 -4.86 0.35 21.19
C PHE A 97 -5.44 1.77 21.20
N LYS A 98 -5.22 2.54 20.14
CA LYS A 98 -5.75 3.90 19.98
C LYS A 98 -6.93 3.93 19.01
N PRO A 99 -7.90 4.84 19.20
CA PRO A 99 -9.00 5.00 18.26
C PRO A 99 -8.54 5.73 16.99
N HIS A 100 -8.99 5.23 15.83
CA HIS A 100 -8.82 5.86 14.51
C HIS A 100 -10.16 6.22 13.87
N ASP A 101 -11.25 6.18 14.64
CA ASP A 101 -12.62 6.29 14.12
C ASP A 101 -12.81 7.60 13.35
N LYS A 102 -12.34 8.73 13.89
CA LYS A 102 -12.51 10.03 13.23
C LYS A 102 -11.73 10.10 11.92
N PHE A 103 -10.50 9.59 11.90
CA PHE A 103 -9.65 9.61 10.71
C PHE A 103 -10.24 8.71 9.61
N MET A 104 -10.54 7.46 9.96
CA MET A 104 -11.08 6.47 9.03
C MET A 104 -12.44 6.90 8.47
N CYS A 105 -13.32 7.48 9.29
CA CYS A 105 -14.61 7.96 8.82
C CYS A 105 -14.51 9.25 7.99
N ALA A 106 -13.54 10.12 8.26
CA ALA A 106 -13.29 11.28 7.40
C ALA A 106 -12.78 10.86 6.01
N LEU A 107 -11.91 9.85 5.95
CA LEU A 107 -11.43 9.26 4.69
C LEU A 107 -12.57 8.55 3.94
N SER A 108 -13.37 7.75 4.64
CA SER A 108 -14.54 7.07 4.08
C SER A 108 -15.51 8.07 3.44
N ALA A 109 -15.84 9.16 4.14
CA ALA A 109 -16.70 10.23 3.62
C ALA A 109 -16.10 10.96 2.41
N ALA A 110 -14.78 10.94 2.24
CA ALA A 110 -14.08 11.48 1.08
C ALA A 110 -13.84 10.46 -0.05
N GLY A 111 -14.30 9.21 0.12
CA GLY A 111 -14.10 8.13 -0.86
C GLY A 111 -12.67 7.59 -0.89
N ILE A 112 -11.92 7.69 0.21
CA ILE A 112 -10.51 7.32 0.31
C ILE A 112 -10.34 6.03 1.11
N TYR A 113 -9.62 5.08 0.51
CA TYR A 113 -9.22 3.83 1.10
C TYR A 113 -7.83 3.88 1.73
N VAL A 114 -7.52 2.90 2.57
CA VAL A 114 -6.21 2.78 3.22
C VAL A 114 -5.59 1.40 3.00
N VAL A 115 -4.29 1.39 2.71
CA VAL A 115 -3.42 0.22 2.93
C VAL A 115 -2.79 0.39 4.31
N VAL A 116 -2.91 -0.63 5.16
CA VAL A 116 -2.42 -0.58 6.55
C VAL A 116 -1.26 -1.57 6.72
N ASP A 117 -0.10 -1.06 7.12
CA ASP A 117 1.04 -1.90 7.43
C ASP A 117 0.87 -2.54 8.82
N LEU A 118 1.11 -3.86 8.90
CA LEU A 118 0.98 -4.62 10.15
C LEU A 118 2.25 -4.58 11.01
N ALA A 119 3.35 -4.09 10.43
CA ALA A 119 4.64 -3.92 11.09
C ALA A 119 4.90 -2.43 11.36
N ALA A 120 5.84 -2.15 12.27
CA ALA A 120 6.28 -0.80 12.59
C ALA A 120 7.73 -0.82 13.12
N LEU A 121 8.38 0.34 13.15
CA LEU A 121 9.69 0.55 13.80
C LEU A 121 9.55 0.67 15.32
N CYS A 122 9.19 -0.43 15.95
CA CYS A 122 9.26 -0.59 17.40
C CYS A 122 9.80 -1.97 17.79
N GLU A 123 10.14 -2.14 19.06
CA GLU A 123 10.67 -3.39 19.58
C GLU A 123 9.69 -4.55 19.31
N ASN A 124 10.16 -5.61 18.66
CA ASN A 124 9.36 -6.79 18.28
C ASN A 124 8.15 -6.51 17.37
N CYS A 125 8.10 -5.34 16.73
CA CYS A 125 7.01 -4.91 15.85
C CYS A 125 7.25 -5.17 14.36
N ALA A 126 8.35 -5.81 13.99
CA ALA A 126 8.69 -6.11 12.59
C ALA A 126 9.54 -7.38 12.48
N ILE A 127 9.65 -7.89 11.25
CA ILE A 127 10.59 -8.98 10.92
C ILE A 127 12.01 -8.45 11.13
N THR A 128 12.83 -9.18 11.87
CA THR A 128 14.20 -8.76 12.19
C THR A 128 15.19 -9.16 11.10
N LYS A 129 16.46 -8.85 11.32
CA LYS A 129 17.58 -9.23 10.43
C LYS A 129 18.16 -10.60 10.75
N ASP A 130 17.67 -11.26 11.80
CA ASP A 130 18.16 -12.56 12.24
C ASP A 130 17.82 -13.66 11.21
N PRO A 131 18.56 -14.76 11.14
CA PRO A 131 18.16 -15.89 10.32
C PRO A 131 16.84 -16.52 10.80
N TYR A 132 16.05 -17.04 9.87
CA TYR A 132 14.87 -17.83 10.23
C TYR A 132 15.26 -19.04 11.11
N PRO A 133 14.41 -19.42 12.08
CA PRO A 133 13.09 -18.84 12.37
C PRO A 133 13.11 -17.63 13.33
N ALA A 134 14.26 -17.19 13.82
CA ALA A 134 14.36 -16.17 14.88
C ALA A 134 13.86 -14.79 14.44
N CYS A 135 13.90 -14.48 13.14
CA CYS A 135 13.43 -13.20 12.60
C CYS A 135 11.93 -12.92 12.68
N TYR A 136 11.11 -13.88 13.12
CA TYR A 136 9.68 -13.66 13.34
C TYR A 136 9.38 -13.67 14.84
N PRO A 137 9.39 -12.51 15.51
CA PRO A 137 9.06 -12.41 16.92
C PRO A 137 7.63 -12.88 17.19
N PRO A 138 7.39 -13.70 18.24
CA PRO A 138 6.03 -14.11 18.60
C PRO A 138 5.09 -12.93 18.91
N GLN A 139 5.62 -11.79 19.38
CA GLN A 139 4.86 -10.56 19.65
C GLN A 139 4.37 -9.89 18.36
N LEU A 140 5.09 -10.04 17.24
CA LEU A 140 4.67 -9.52 15.95
C LEU A 140 3.38 -10.20 15.49
N LYS A 141 3.23 -11.51 15.76
CA LYS A 141 1.99 -12.26 15.50
C LYS A 141 0.81 -11.60 16.23
N THR A 142 0.96 -11.40 17.54
CA THR A 142 -0.05 -10.76 18.39
C THR A 142 -0.40 -9.36 17.88
N ARG A 143 0.62 -8.53 17.61
CA ARG A 143 0.44 -7.17 17.09
C ARG A 143 -0.34 -7.15 15.77
N GLY A 144 0.03 -8.00 14.81
CA GLY A 144 -0.65 -8.06 13.52
C GLY A 144 -2.12 -8.44 13.65
N GLN A 145 -2.45 -9.41 14.51
CA GLN A 145 -3.84 -9.80 14.80
C GLN A 145 -4.62 -8.68 15.50
N GLN A 146 -3.99 -7.92 16.39
CA GLN A 146 -4.60 -6.75 17.05
C GLN A 146 -4.92 -5.63 16.06
N ILE A 147 -3.99 -5.31 15.12
CA ILE A 147 -4.24 -4.34 14.05
C ILE A 147 -5.38 -4.80 13.15
N ILE A 148 -5.38 -6.07 12.71
CA ILE A 148 -6.48 -6.64 11.91
C ILE A 148 -7.81 -6.49 12.63
N THR A 149 -7.84 -6.83 13.92
CA THR A 149 -9.04 -6.72 14.77
C THR A 149 -9.54 -5.29 14.84
N ALA A 150 -8.66 -4.32 15.09
CA ALA A 150 -9.02 -2.90 15.22
C ALA A 150 -9.50 -2.27 13.90
N PHE A 151 -8.89 -2.65 12.77
CA PHE A 151 -9.14 -2.01 11.47
C PHE A 151 -10.19 -2.72 10.61
N SER A 152 -10.51 -3.99 10.89
CA SER A 152 -11.42 -4.78 10.05
C SER A 152 -12.86 -4.26 9.98
N LYS A 153 -13.25 -3.43 10.94
CA LYS A 153 -14.57 -2.78 10.99
C LYS A 153 -14.77 -1.68 9.95
N TYR A 154 -13.71 -1.12 9.40
CA TYR A 154 -13.80 -0.01 8.44
C TYR A 154 -13.92 -0.54 7.01
N ASN A 155 -14.92 -0.07 6.27
CA ASN A 155 -15.14 -0.49 4.88
C ASN A 155 -14.04 0.00 3.93
N ASN A 156 -13.38 1.11 4.28
CA ASN A 156 -12.33 1.70 3.48
C ASN A 156 -10.92 1.13 3.76
N VAL A 157 -10.76 0.06 4.54
CA VAL A 157 -9.49 -0.68 4.56
C VAL A 157 -9.39 -1.54 3.30
N LEU A 158 -8.53 -1.12 2.37
CA LEU A 158 -8.29 -1.80 1.10
C LEU A 158 -7.55 -3.11 1.31
N ALA A 159 -6.45 -3.07 2.07
CA ALA A 159 -5.57 -4.20 2.26
C ALA A 159 -4.66 -4.04 3.48
N PHE A 160 -4.13 -5.17 3.97
CA PHE A 160 -3.06 -5.20 4.95
C PHE A 160 -1.72 -5.59 4.30
N SER A 161 -0.63 -4.99 4.77
CA SER A 161 0.74 -5.35 4.37
C SER A 161 1.48 -6.08 5.49
N ALA A 162 1.99 -7.28 5.19
CA ALA A 162 2.83 -8.08 6.07
C ALA A 162 4.31 -7.63 6.01
N GLY A 163 4.57 -6.35 6.25
CA GLY A 163 5.90 -5.75 6.29
C GLY A 163 6.28 -4.97 5.03
N ASN A 164 7.22 -4.05 5.21
CA ASN A 164 7.72 -3.13 4.20
C ASN A 164 9.23 -3.27 4.04
N GLU A 165 9.67 -3.55 2.82
CA GLU A 165 11.08 -3.61 2.41
C GLU A 165 11.97 -4.49 3.31
N VAL A 166 11.42 -5.56 3.88
CA VAL A 166 12.19 -6.45 4.76
C VAL A 166 13.40 -7.07 4.03
N ASN A 167 13.31 -7.23 2.70
CA ASN A 167 14.38 -7.65 1.82
C ASN A 167 15.57 -6.66 1.77
N HIS A 168 15.39 -5.39 2.11
CA HIS A 168 16.49 -4.42 2.18
C HIS A 168 17.37 -4.58 3.42
N PHE A 169 16.90 -5.27 4.46
CA PHE A 169 17.68 -5.42 5.69
C PHE A 169 18.77 -6.48 5.63
N VAL A 170 18.71 -7.37 4.64
CA VAL A 170 19.59 -8.53 4.48
C VAL A 170 20.13 -8.60 3.06
N LYS A 171 21.28 -9.28 2.88
CA LYS A 171 21.89 -9.45 1.56
C LYS A 171 21.34 -10.64 0.77
N ASP A 172 20.80 -11.62 1.48
CA ASP A 172 20.23 -12.84 0.89
C ASP A 172 18.82 -12.99 1.47
N MET A 173 17.81 -13.00 0.61
CA MET A 173 16.41 -13.14 1.00
C MET A 173 16.16 -14.38 1.85
N LYS A 174 16.97 -15.44 1.70
CA LYS A 174 16.83 -16.67 2.50
C LYS A 174 16.95 -16.41 3.98
N VAL A 175 17.61 -15.33 4.41
CA VAL A 175 17.79 -15.01 5.83
C VAL A 175 16.44 -14.74 6.50
N ASN A 176 15.62 -13.85 5.94
CA ASN A 176 14.40 -13.36 6.60
C ASN A 176 13.10 -13.47 5.79
N ALA A 177 13.14 -13.74 4.49
CA ALA A 177 11.93 -13.92 3.67
C ALA A 177 11.03 -15.06 4.18
N PRO A 178 11.56 -16.21 4.66
CA PRO A 178 10.73 -17.24 5.29
C PRO A 178 9.94 -16.73 6.50
N CYS A 179 10.54 -15.87 7.33
CA CYS A 179 9.88 -15.26 8.48
C CYS A 179 8.73 -14.33 8.04
N GLN A 180 8.98 -13.46 7.05
CA GLN A 180 7.94 -12.56 6.53
C GLN A 180 6.79 -13.33 5.89
N LYS A 181 7.09 -14.39 5.12
CA LYS A 181 6.08 -15.25 4.51
C LYS A 181 5.26 -16.01 5.56
N LYS A 182 5.90 -16.49 6.63
CA LYS A 182 5.19 -17.11 7.76
C LYS A 182 4.28 -16.11 8.47
N PHE A 183 4.75 -14.88 8.71
CA PHE A 183 3.92 -13.82 9.28
C PHE A 183 2.69 -13.53 8.40
N LEU A 184 2.87 -13.34 7.09
CA LEU A 184 1.78 -13.18 6.13
C LEU A 184 0.78 -14.34 6.23
N ARG A 185 1.27 -15.58 6.21
CA ARG A 185 0.45 -16.79 6.29
C ARG A 185 -0.37 -16.84 7.57
N ASP A 186 0.20 -16.47 8.71
CA ASP A 186 -0.50 -16.46 10.00
C ASP A 186 -1.57 -15.37 10.07
N MET A 187 -1.32 -14.20 9.48
CA MET A 187 -2.33 -13.14 9.40
C MET A 187 -3.51 -13.56 8.54
N ARG A 188 -3.25 -14.22 7.40
CA ARG A 188 -4.30 -14.82 6.58
C ARG A 188 -5.08 -15.90 7.33
N ALA A 189 -4.39 -16.78 8.07
CA ALA A 189 -5.03 -17.81 8.88
C ALA A 189 -5.94 -17.23 9.98
N PHE A 190 -5.53 -16.13 10.60
CA PHE A 190 -6.37 -15.42 11.58
C PHE A 190 -7.61 -14.78 10.93
N ILE A 191 -7.44 -14.14 9.77
CA ILE A 191 -8.59 -13.58 9.03
C ILE A 191 -9.59 -14.69 8.64
N ASP A 192 -9.10 -15.83 8.16
CA ASP A 192 -9.93 -16.97 7.79
C ASP A 192 -10.67 -17.57 9.00
N SER A 193 -10.00 -17.68 10.16
CA SER A 193 -10.64 -18.19 11.39
C SER A 193 -11.74 -17.26 11.91
N CYS A 194 -11.68 -15.97 11.57
CA CYS A 194 -12.64 -14.95 11.96
C CYS A 194 -13.70 -14.60 10.89
N ALA A 195 -13.74 -15.31 9.76
CA ALA A 195 -14.60 -14.99 8.62
C ALA A 195 -16.12 -14.92 8.93
N ALA A 196 -16.57 -15.55 10.02
CA ALA A 196 -17.96 -15.47 10.47
C ALA A 196 -18.34 -14.11 11.08
N ASN A 197 -17.37 -13.37 11.62
CA ASN A 197 -17.59 -12.14 12.40
C ASN A 197 -16.88 -10.92 11.81
N MET A 198 -16.03 -11.12 10.80
CA MET A 198 -15.14 -10.10 10.26
C MET A 198 -15.18 -10.06 8.74
N ARG A 199 -15.00 -8.88 8.16
CA ARG A 199 -14.81 -8.71 6.72
C ARG A 199 -13.50 -9.36 6.28
N TYR A 200 -13.53 -10.01 5.13
CA TYR A 200 -12.29 -10.46 4.49
C TYR A 200 -11.52 -9.26 3.92
N ILE A 201 -10.27 -9.09 4.36
CA ILE A 201 -9.35 -8.05 3.88
C ILE A 201 -8.08 -8.76 3.38
N PRO A 202 -7.63 -8.52 2.13
CA PRO A 202 -6.49 -9.24 1.59
C PRO A 202 -5.19 -8.85 2.31
N VAL A 203 -4.35 -9.85 2.59
CA VAL A 203 -3.00 -9.65 3.13
C VAL A 203 -1.96 -9.85 2.04
N GLY A 204 -1.12 -8.85 1.86
CA GLY A 204 -0.04 -8.86 0.88
C GLY A 204 1.28 -8.47 1.53
N VAL A 205 2.21 -8.01 0.72
CA VAL A 205 3.56 -7.70 1.14
C VAL A 205 4.09 -6.53 0.32
N VAL A 206 4.94 -5.70 0.91
CA VAL A 206 5.63 -4.62 0.19
C VAL A 206 7.13 -4.87 0.20
N LEU A 207 7.71 -4.89 -0.99
CA LEU A 207 9.13 -5.16 -1.20
C LEU A 207 9.80 -3.94 -1.83
N ALA A 208 11.06 -3.78 -1.48
CA ALA A 208 11.93 -2.94 -2.26
C ALA A 208 12.32 -3.61 -3.57
N ASP A 209 12.75 -2.79 -4.53
CA ASP A 209 13.22 -3.23 -5.83
C ASP A 209 14.66 -3.81 -5.82
N SER A 210 14.89 -4.84 -4.99
CA SER A 210 16.10 -5.64 -4.95
C SER A 210 15.79 -7.13 -5.13
N ASP A 211 16.60 -7.83 -5.93
CA ASP A 211 16.36 -9.23 -6.31
C ASP A 211 14.89 -9.47 -6.73
N ARG A 212 14.38 -8.56 -7.58
CA ARG A 212 12.95 -8.42 -7.92
C ARG A 212 12.32 -9.75 -8.30
N ASP A 213 12.95 -10.48 -9.21
CA ASP A 213 12.43 -11.74 -9.76
C ASP A 213 12.19 -12.76 -8.64
N ASP A 214 13.22 -13.02 -7.82
CA ASP A 214 13.16 -14.01 -6.74
C ASP A 214 12.17 -13.61 -5.65
N ASN A 215 12.19 -12.34 -5.22
CA ASN A 215 11.22 -11.84 -4.24
C ASN A 215 9.79 -11.91 -4.77
N THR A 216 9.55 -11.47 -5.99
CA THR A 216 8.20 -11.46 -6.60
C THR A 216 7.63 -12.88 -6.72
N LEU A 217 8.44 -13.82 -7.22
CA LEU A 217 8.03 -15.23 -7.34
C LEU A 217 7.86 -15.88 -5.97
N TYR A 218 8.77 -15.64 -5.02
CA TYR A 218 8.71 -16.27 -3.71
C TYR A 218 7.47 -15.87 -2.92
N TYR A 219 7.11 -14.58 -2.86
CA TYR A 219 5.91 -14.17 -2.13
C TYR A 219 4.62 -14.54 -2.84
N SER A 220 4.66 -14.75 -4.16
CA SER A 220 3.48 -15.15 -4.94
C SER A 220 3.28 -16.67 -4.98
N CYS A 221 4.29 -17.48 -4.71
CA CYS A 221 4.21 -18.95 -4.76
C CYS A 221 3.76 -19.57 -3.43
N ARG A 222 3.59 -20.90 -3.42
CA ARG A 222 3.39 -21.73 -2.20
C ARG A 222 4.51 -22.76 -2.11
N THR A 223 5.24 -22.77 -1.00
CA THR A 223 6.32 -23.72 -0.73
C THR A 223 5.78 -25.10 -0.39
N ASP A 224 4.63 -25.17 0.29
CA ASP A 224 3.75 -26.35 0.32
C ASP A 224 2.50 -26.07 -0.53
N PRO A 225 2.31 -26.73 -1.69
CA PRO A 225 1.12 -26.54 -2.52
C PRO A 225 -0.22 -26.77 -1.80
N ALA A 226 -0.22 -27.54 -0.70
CA ALA A 226 -1.40 -27.78 0.12
C ALA A 226 -1.72 -26.62 1.08
N ASP A 227 -0.75 -25.78 1.45
CA ASP A 227 -1.00 -24.58 2.27
C ASP A 227 -1.35 -23.40 1.36
N THR A 228 -2.66 -23.18 1.19
CA THR A 228 -3.20 -22.10 0.36
C THR A 228 -3.04 -20.70 0.96
N LEU A 229 -2.48 -20.60 2.17
CA LEU A 229 -2.31 -19.36 2.93
C LEU A 229 -0.90 -18.78 2.79
N GLU A 230 0.06 -19.51 2.20
CA GLU A 230 1.44 -19.03 2.09
C GLU A 230 1.65 -17.90 1.08
N ASN A 231 0.86 -17.86 -0.01
CA ASN A 231 1.02 -16.82 -1.03
C ASN A 231 0.50 -15.46 -0.52
N ALA A 232 1.08 -14.36 -0.99
CA ALA A 232 0.47 -13.04 -0.87
C ALA A 232 -0.82 -12.96 -1.69
N GLU A 233 -1.75 -12.09 -1.28
CA GLU A 233 -3.00 -11.83 -2.01
C GLU A 233 -2.95 -10.58 -2.87
N TRP A 234 -1.91 -9.78 -2.68
CA TRP A 234 -1.48 -8.68 -3.52
C TRP A 234 0.03 -8.50 -3.32
N TYR A 235 0.72 -7.99 -4.34
CA TYR A 235 2.17 -7.74 -4.28
C TYR A 235 2.46 -6.25 -4.43
N GLY A 236 3.16 -5.67 -3.47
CA GLY A 236 3.61 -4.28 -3.49
C GLY A 236 5.09 -4.19 -3.85
N LEU A 237 5.42 -3.26 -4.75
CA LEU A 237 6.79 -2.92 -5.08
C LEU A 237 7.03 -1.43 -4.90
N ASN A 238 8.03 -1.09 -4.09
CA ASN A 238 8.60 0.24 -4.01
C ASN A 238 9.71 0.36 -5.06
N ALA A 239 9.47 1.09 -6.15
CA ALA A 239 10.48 1.27 -7.20
C ALA A 239 10.43 2.67 -7.84
N TYR A 240 11.61 3.27 -7.96
CA TYR A 240 11.80 4.64 -8.42
C TYR A 240 12.43 4.66 -9.81
N LEU A 241 11.71 4.08 -10.79
CA LEU A 241 12.29 3.74 -12.11
C LEU A 241 12.14 4.82 -13.18
N GLN A 242 11.18 5.74 -13.04
CA GLN A 242 10.94 6.80 -14.02
C GLN A 242 11.62 8.10 -13.61
N CYS A 243 12.91 8.18 -13.90
CA CYS A 243 13.72 9.38 -13.66
C CYS A 243 13.88 10.23 -14.93
N ASP A 244 13.24 9.87 -16.04
CA ASP A 244 13.48 10.47 -17.35
C ASP A 244 12.57 11.69 -17.60
N ALA A 245 13.16 12.89 -17.57
CA ALA A 245 12.43 14.15 -17.69
C ALA A 245 11.66 14.34 -19.02
N PRO A 246 12.17 13.90 -20.19
CA PRO A 246 11.48 14.03 -21.47
C PRO A 246 10.37 12.99 -21.72
N ALA A 247 10.12 12.06 -20.80
CA ALA A 247 9.13 11.01 -21.03
C ALA A 247 7.71 11.57 -21.20
N THR A 248 6.87 10.84 -21.95
CA THR A 248 5.50 11.22 -22.25
C THR A 248 4.54 10.08 -21.95
N ALA A 249 3.25 10.39 -21.77
CA ALA A 249 2.23 9.38 -21.50
C ALA A 249 2.13 8.31 -22.61
N THR A 250 2.48 8.64 -23.85
CA THR A 250 2.43 7.71 -25.01
C THR A 250 3.72 6.92 -25.23
N SER A 251 4.84 7.34 -24.64
CA SER A 251 6.14 6.68 -24.81
C SER A 251 6.66 6.21 -23.45
N ILE A 252 6.39 4.95 -23.13
CA ILE A 252 6.79 4.32 -21.86
C ILE A 252 8.32 4.34 -21.74
N GLY A 253 8.81 4.88 -20.62
CA GLY A 253 10.23 4.97 -20.32
C GLY A 253 10.88 3.59 -20.15
N PRO A 254 12.20 3.45 -20.38
CA PRO A 254 12.88 2.16 -20.40
C PRO A 254 12.76 1.38 -19.07
N GLY A 255 12.81 2.08 -17.93
CA GLY A 255 12.63 1.46 -16.61
C GLY A 255 11.26 0.81 -16.43
N TYR A 256 10.19 1.54 -16.80
CA TYR A 256 8.82 1.03 -16.75
C TYR A 256 8.52 -0.01 -17.83
N LYS A 257 9.17 0.08 -18.99
CA LYS A 257 9.07 -0.96 -20.03
C LYS A 257 9.63 -2.28 -19.51
N LYS A 258 10.83 -2.26 -18.89
CA LYS A 258 11.41 -3.45 -18.26
C LYS A 258 10.53 -3.96 -17.11
N LEU A 259 10.04 -3.07 -16.24
CA LEU A 259 9.13 -3.43 -15.15
C LEU A 259 7.89 -4.18 -15.67
N LEU A 260 7.25 -3.66 -16.73
CA LEU A 260 6.10 -4.30 -17.35
C LEU A 260 6.44 -5.67 -17.93
N ASP A 261 7.56 -5.79 -18.63
CA ASP A 261 8.01 -7.06 -19.22
C ASP A 261 8.30 -8.11 -18.15
N ASP A 262 9.00 -7.72 -17.09
CA ASP A 262 9.30 -8.56 -15.93
C ASP A 262 7.99 -9.10 -15.31
N PHE A 263 7.04 -8.23 -14.96
CA PHE A 263 5.79 -8.65 -14.33
C PHE A 263 4.87 -9.45 -15.26
N LYS A 264 4.85 -9.16 -16.58
CA LYS A 264 4.19 -10.02 -17.57
C LYS A 264 4.81 -11.43 -17.58
N SER A 265 6.13 -11.54 -17.38
CA SER A 265 6.84 -12.83 -17.37
C SER A 265 6.54 -13.66 -16.11
N TYR A 266 6.35 -13.02 -14.96
CA TYR A 266 6.07 -13.72 -13.69
C TYR A 266 4.70 -14.39 -13.64
N LYS A 267 3.74 -13.89 -14.43
CA LYS A 267 2.36 -14.40 -14.51
C LYS A 267 1.72 -14.53 -13.12
N LEU A 268 1.61 -13.41 -12.41
CA LEU A 268 1.01 -13.38 -11.07
C LEU A 268 -0.52 -13.47 -11.17
N PRO A 269 -1.19 -14.37 -10.42
CA PRO A 269 -2.65 -14.43 -10.36
C PRO A 269 -3.27 -13.47 -9.33
N ILE A 270 -2.50 -12.49 -8.87
CA ILE A 270 -2.83 -11.51 -7.83
C ILE A 270 -2.52 -10.10 -8.32
N PRO A 271 -3.17 -9.04 -7.81
CA PRO A 271 -2.86 -7.67 -8.20
C PRO A 271 -1.45 -7.27 -7.75
N ALA A 272 -0.72 -6.60 -8.63
CA ALA A 272 0.50 -5.89 -8.28
C ALA A 272 0.22 -4.39 -8.10
N LEU A 273 0.83 -3.77 -7.10
CA LEU A 273 0.76 -2.33 -6.84
C LEU A 273 2.17 -1.76 -6.84
N MET A 274 2.36 -0.61 -7.48
CA MET A 274 3.53 0.22 -7.22
C MET A 274 3.29 0.97 -5.91
N THR A 275 3.73 0.40 -4.80
CA THR A 275 3.42 0.93 -3.47
C THR A 275 4.22 2.17 -3.12
N GLU A 276 5.31 2.41 -3.82
CA GLU A 276 5.98 3.70 -3.88
C GLU A 276 6.55 3.89 -5.29
N TYR A 277 6.35 5.09 -5.85
CA TYR A 277 7.02 5.55 -7.08
C TYR A 277 7.20 7.07 -7.07
N GLY A 278 7.97 7.58 -8.02
CA GLY A 278 8.20 9.01 -8.22
C GLY A 278 9.65 9.39 -8.02
N CYS A 279 10.53 8.88 -8.88
CA CYS A 279 11.97 9.14 -8.82
C CYS A 279 12.29 10.65 -8.80
N LEU A 280 13.34 11.03 -8.07
CA LEU A 280 13.90 12.38 -8.10
C LEU A 280 15.03 12.47 -9.13
N ASN A 281 14.98 13.51 -9.98
CA ASN A 281 16.04 13.81 -10.94
C ASN A 281 16.16 15.32 -11.14
N LYS A 282 17.38 15.86 -11.03
CA LYS A 282 17.69 17.26 -11.30
C LYS A 282 17.34 17.73 -12.71
N GLY A 283 17.15 16.81 -13.66
CA GLY A 283 16.72 17.08 -15.03
C GLY A 283 15.23 17.40 -15.18
N PHE A 284 14.41 17.15 -14.16
CA PHE A 284 13.01 17.58 -14.15
C PHE A 284 12.89 19.11 -14.11
N PRO A 285 11.80 19.70 -14.65
CA PRO A 285 11.67 21.14 -14.80
C PRO A 285 11.64 21.90 -13.47
N THR A 286 12.18 23.12 -13.47
CA THR A 286 11.92 24.10 -12.42
C THR A 286 10.60 24.79 -12.70
N ILE A 287 9.66 24.76 -11.76
CA ILE A 287 8.34 25.38 -11.91
C ILE A 287 8.08 26.27 -10.69
N LYS A 288 7.64 27.51 -10.91
CA LYS A 288 7.33 28.48 -9.83
C LYS A 288 8.45 28.60 -8.76
N GLY A 289 9.72 28.47 -9.17
CA GLY A 289 10.87 28.57 -8.28
C GLY A 289 11.26 27.27 -7.54
N TYR A 290 10.51 26.19 -7.69
CA TYR A 290 10.86 24.87 -7.16
C TYR A 290 11.58 24.06 -8.23
N ALA A 291 12.79 23.59 -7.94
CA ALA A 291 13.58 22.76 -8.84
C ALA A 291 13.03 21.33 -8.95
N ALA A 292 13.38 20.64 -10.04
CA ALA A 292 13.20 19.19 -10.20
C ALA A 292 11.76 18.68 -9.98
N GLN A 293 10.75 19.40 -10.49
CA GLN A 293 9.35 19.06 -10.30
C GLN A 293 8.94 17.87 -11.18
N ARG A 294 8.67 16.72 -10.53
CA ARG A 294 8.27 15.46 -11.18
C ARG A 294 7.03 15.62 -12.04
N THR A 295 7.04 15.01 -13.22
CA THR A 295 5.96 15.07 -14.22
C THR A 295 4.91 13.96 -14.08
N TRP A 296 5.22 12.92 -13.30
CA TRP A 296 4.33 11.81 -12.95
C TRP A 296 3.88 10.93 -14.11
N MET A 297 4.74 10.73 -15.11
CA MET A 297 4.46 9.79 -16.19
C MET A 297 4.27 8.35 -15.70
N ASP A 298 4.88 7.98 -14.57
CA ASP A 298 4.60 6.77 -13.79
C ASP A 298 3.08 6.54 -13.59
N ALA A 299 2.40 7.55 -13.03
CA ALA A 299 0.98 7.50 -12.72
C ALA A 299 0.14 7.35 -14.00
N ALA A 300 0.53 8.07 -15.06
CA ALA A 300 -0.12 7.98 -16.36
C ALA A 300 -0.05 6.55 -16.94
N TRP A 301 1.13 5.92 -16.89
CA TRP A 301 1.33 4.57 -17.42
C TRP A 301 0.64 3.52 -16.57
N LEU A 302 0.75 3.57 -15.24
CA LEU A 302 0.09 2.62 -14.32
C LEU A 302 -1.43 2.59 -14.47
N LEU A 303 -2.04 3.71 -14.87
CA LEU A 303 -3.49 3.85 -15.10
C LEU A 303 -3.90 3.64 -16.57
N SER A 304 -2.95 3.33 -17.46
CA SER A 304 -3.18 3.12 -18.88
C SER A 304 -3.60 1.68 -19.21
N SER A 305 -4.25 1.48 -20.35
CA SER A 305 -4.66 0.16 -20.85
C SER A 305 -3.49 -0.82 -21.05
N GLU A 306 -2.25 -0.33 -21.17
CA GLU A 306 -1.06 -1.17 -21.33
C GLU A 306 -0.63 -1.84 -20.01
N PHE A 307 -0.95 -1.22 -18.87
CA PHE A 307 -0.55 -1.71 -17.53
C PHE A 307 -1.70 -2.35 -16.74
N VAL A 308 -2.96 -2.01 -17.03
CA VAL A 308 -4.13 -2.39 -16.20
C VAL A 308 -4.35 -3.90 -16.01
N ASP A 309 -3.76 -4.75 -16.85
CA ASP A 309 -3.84 -6.21 -16.72
C ASP A 309 -2.77 -6.79 -15.79
N VAL A 310 -1.75 -5.98 -15.46
CA VAL A 310 -0.58 -6.37 -14.67
C VAL A 310 -0.58 -5.63 -13.33
N PHE A 311 -0.77 -4.32 -13.36
CA PHE A 311 -0.76 -3.45 -12.18
C PHE A 311 -2.16 -2.90 -11.90
N ALA A 312 -2.56 -2.95 -10.64
CA ALA A 312 -3.82 -2.41 -10.15
C ALA A 312 -3.71 -0.93 -9.72
N GLY A 313 -2.67 -0.22 -10.17
CA GLY A 313 -2.36 1.17 -9.82
C GLY A 313 -1.15 1.28 -8.88
N GLY A 314 -1.09 2.37 -8.12
CA GLY A 314 0.01 2.62 -7.19
C GLY A 314 -0.14 3.88 -6.34
N LEU A 315 0.86 4.13 -5.50
CA LEU A 315 0.94 5.26 -4.60
C LEU A 315 2.20 6.09 -4.90
N ALA A 316 2.00 7.39 -5.07
CA ALA A 316 3.10 8.33 -5.24
C ALA A 316 3.76 8.59 -3.88
N PHE A 317 5.09 8.44 -3.83
CA PHE A 317 5.87 8.76 -2.64
C PHE A 317 6.40 10.20 -2.76
N GLU A 318 5.99 11.16 -1.93
CA GLU A 318 5.05 11.08 -0.79
C GLU A 318 4.26 12.39 -0.63
N PHE A 319 3.29 12.43 0.29
CA PHE A 319 2.41 13.57 0.49
C PHE A 319 3.17 14.85 0.90
N SER A 320 4.07 14.76 1.87
CA SER A 320 4.80 15.90 2.44
C SER A 320 6.30 15.63 2.53
N THR A 321 7.12 16.60 2.14
CA THR A 321 8.57 16.53 2.31
C THR A 321 8.90 16.46 3.79
N GLU A 322 9.54 15.37 4.22
CA GLU A 322 10.07 15.26 5.57
C GLU A 322 11.28 16.18 5.76
N ASN A 323 11.12 17.21 6.59
CA ASN A 323 12.20 18.15 6.93
C ASN A 323 13.41 17.44 7.56
N ALA A 324 13.16 16.39 8.35
CA ALA A 324 14.21 15.58 8.97
C ALA A 324 15.18 14.95 7.94
N ASN A 325 14.66 14.57 6.77
CA ASN A 325 15.41 13.88 5.71
C ASN A 325 15.96 14.87 4.67
N SER A 326 15.24 15.94 4.38
CA SER A 326 15.55 16.84 3.25
C SER A 326 16.41 18.05 3.61
N LYS A 327 16.43 18.51 4.86
CA LYS A 327 17.06 19.81 5.22
C LYS A 327 18.56 19.92 4.89
N ALA A 328 19.25 18.79 4.72
CA ALA A 328 20.69 18.76 4.45
C ALA A 328 21.04 19.20 3.02
N ASP A 329 20.19 18.88 2.03
CA ASP A 329 20.44 19.16 0.61
C ASP A 329 19.32 19.95 -0.08
N ALA A 330 18.12 19.98 0.49
CA ALA A 330 17.03 20.90 0.16
C ALA A 330 16.51 21.57 1.45
N PRO A 331 17.16 22.65 1.94
CA PRO A 331 16.68 23.34 3.13
C PRO A 331 15.29 23.95 2.92
N PHE A 332 14.52 24.07 4.00
CA PHE A 332 13.24 24.78 4.01
C PHE A 332 13.36 26.16 3.33
N PRO A 333 12.45 26.55 2.41
CA PRO A 333 11.16 25.93 2.08
C PRO A 333 11.21 24.95 0.89
N PHE A 334 12.31 24.18 0.75
CA PHE A 334 12.44 23.07 -0.20
C PHE A 334 12.35 23.45 -1.68
N THR A 335 12.80 24.66 -2.03
CA THR A 335 12.83 25.15 -3.43
C THR A 335 13.98 24.58 -4.26
N SER A 336 15.05 24.11 -3.62
CA SER A 336 16.19 23.47 -4.25
C SER A 336 15.96 21.97 -4.48
N PHE A 337 16.70 21.40 -5.44
CA PHE A 337 16.77 19.94 -5.58
C PHE A 337 17.48 19.33 -4.38
N GLY A 338 16.85 18.32 -3.77
CA GLY A 338 17.46 17.47 -2.75
C GLY A 338 17.15 16.01 -3.09
N THR A 339 18.04 15.12 -2.71
CA THR A 339 17.94 13.67 -2.98
C THR A 339 16.86 12.98 -2.15
N GLN A 340 16.33 13.67 -1.13
CA GLN A 340 15.23 13.20 -0.29
C GLN A 340 13.98 14.09 -0.34
N ASN A 341 13.94 15.09 -1.24
CA ASN A 341 12.80 16.02 -1.36
C ASN A 341 11.64 15.41 -2.17
N TYR A 342 11.03 14.34 -1.62
CA TYR A 342 9.98 13.55 -2.26
C TYR A 342 8.56 14.09 -2.07
N GLY A 343 8.35 15.17 -1.33
CA GLY A 343 7.00 15.68 -1.08
C GLY A 343 6.27 16.15 -2.34
N LEU A 344 4.94 16.06 -2.31
CA LEU A 344 4.05 16.88 -3.14
C LEU A 344 3.87 18.29 -2.58
N GLY A 345 4.28 18.48 -1.33
CA GLY A 345 4.22 19.72 -0.58
C GLY A 345 5.08 19.61 0.67
N TYR A 346 4.97 20.56 1.58
CA TYR A 346 5.73 20.56 2.84
C TYR A 346 4.93 21.26 3.95
N PHE A 347 5.33 21.07 5.20
CA PHE A 347 4.71 21.74 6.33
C PHE A 347 5.43 23.05 6.68
N ASP A 348 4.65 24.10 6.93
CA ASP A 348 5.07 25.45 7.31
C ASP A 348 4.49 25.82 8.69
N PRO A 349 5.25 26.52 9.57
CA PRO A 349 6.66 26.87 9.44
C PRO A 349 7.63 25.70 9.66
N ALA A 350 8.92 25.92 9.41
CA ALA A 350 10.01 24.96 9.66
C ALA A 350 10.13 24.46 11.12
N THR A 351 9.40 25.09 12.05
CA THR A 351 9.39 24.80 13.48
C THR A 351 8.02 24.34 13.98
N CYS A 352 7.09 23.99 13.08
CA CYS A 352 5.76 23.56 13.48
C CYS A 352 5.82 22.21 14.23
N GLU A 353 4.97 22.05 15.25
CA GLU A 353 4.92 20.83 16.07
C GLU A 353 3.66 19.98 15.81
N GLY A 354 2.78 20.45 14.93
CA GLY A 354 1.54 19.75 14.59
C GLY A 354 0.51 19.73 15.73
N THR A 355 0.61 20.67 16.67
CA THR A 355 -0.36 20.87 17.76
C THR A 355 -1.25 22.07 17.45
N ALA A 356 -2.38 22.21 18.15
CA ALA A 356 -3.24 23.40 18.01
C ALA A 356 -2.50 24.72 18.32
N ALA A 357 -1.49 24.69 19.20
CA ALA A 357 -0.67 25.86 19.56
C ALA A 357 0.48 26.14 18.56
N SER A 358 0.94 25.11 17.85
CA SER A 358 2.00 25.19 16.83
C SER A 358 1.61 24.35 15.60
N PRO A 359 0.62 24.80 14.82
CA PRO A 359 0.06 24.00 13.74
C PRO A 359 1.02 23.90 12.55
N CYS A 360 1.03 22.73 11.92
CA CYS A 360 1.72 22.53 10.64
C CYS A 360 0.75 22.81 9.49
N THR A 361 1.03 23.85 8.70
CA THR A 361 0.23 24.20 7.52
C THR A 361 0.84 23.58 6.27
N TYR A 362 0.08 22.71 5.58
CA TYR A 362 0.54 22.13 4.32
C TYR A 362 0.64 23.20 3.20
N LYS A 363 1.76 23.20 2.48
CA LYS A 363 2.04 24.04 1.31
C LYS A 363 2.32 23.15 0.12
N ARG A 364 1.48 23.23 -0.93
CA ARG A 364 1.67 22.49 -2.17
C ARG A 364 2.93 22.95 -2.90
N MET A 365 3.69 22.01 -3.44
CA MET A 365 4.68 22.24 -4.48
C MET A 365 4.05 21.99 -5.86
N PRO A 366 4.63 22.53 -6.95
CA PRO A 366 4.07 22.37 -8.30
C PRO A 366 3.81 20.93 -8.76
N ASN A 367 4.63 19.98 -8.31
CA ASN A 367 4.45 18.56 -8.61
C ASN A 367 3.13 17.97 -8.06
N PHE A 368 2.47 18.61 -7.08
CA PHE A 368 1.10 18.27 -6.65
C PHE A 368 0.11 18.37 -7.80
N ASP A 369 0.06 19.54 -8.46
CA ASP A 369 -0.89 19.80 -9.53
C ASP A 369 -0.60 18.91 -10.75
N LEU A 370 0.68 18.58 -10.98
CA LEU A 370 1.08 17.65 -12.04
C LEU A 370 0.59 16.23 -11.78
N LEU A 371 0.65 15.73 -10.53
CA LEU A 371 0.12 14.41 -10.19
C LEU A 371 -1.42 14.40 -10.29
N ALA A 372 -2.07 15.43 -9.78
CA ALA A 372 -3.53 15.59 -9.87
C ALA A 372 -4.02 15.52 -11.32
N ALA A 373 -3.27 16.15 -12.25
CA ALA A 373 -3.57 16.08 -13.67
C ALA A 373 -3.54 14.64 -14.22
N GLN A 374 -2.56 13.81 -13.82
CA GLN A 374 -2.49 12.42 -14.26
C GLN A 374 -3.64 11.58 -13.68
N TYR A 375 -3.96 11.76 -12.39
CA TYR A 375 -5.06 11.06 -11.74
C TYR A 375 -6.44 11.42 -12.30
N ASN A 376 -6.64 12.67 -12.69
CA ASN A 376 -7.87 13.14 -13.32
C ASN A 376 -8.00 12.70 -14.79
N ALA A 377 -6.88 12.41 -15.45
CA ALA A 377 -6.88 11.86 -16.82
C ALA A 377 -7.18 10.35 -16.87
N SER A 378 -7.27 9.67 -15.72
CA SER A 378 -7.52 8.24 -15.65
C SER A 378 -8.83 7.82 -16.32
N LYS A 379 -8.81 6.65 -16.98
CA LYS A 379 -9.98 6.03 -17.62
C LYS A 379 -10.45 4.77 -16.90
N THR A 380 -10.19 4.64 -15.60
CA THR A 380 -10.58 3.47 -14.78
C THR A 380 -12.07 3.11 -14.97
N ALA A 381 -12.96 4.10 -15.05
CA ALA A 381 -14.40 3.87 -15.24
C ALA A 381 -14.75 3.19 -16.59
N SER A 382 -13.85 3.21 -17.57
CA SER A 382 -14.00 2.54 -18.86
C SER A 382 -13.53 1.07 -18.83
N LEU A 383 -12.90 0.61 -17.74
CA LEU A 383 -12.51 -0.78 -17.62
C LEU A 383 -13.74 -1.69 -17.47
N PRO A 384 -13.66 -2.96 -17.93
CA PRO A 384 -14.71 -3.94 -17.71
C PRO A 384 -15.11 -4.06 -16.24
N ALA A 385 -16.42 -4.06 -15.97
CA ALA A 385 -16.96 -4.41 -14.66
C ALA A 385 -16.62 -5.86 -14.28
N LYS A 386 -16.71 -6.19 -12.98
CA LYS A 386 -16.38 -7.52 -12.42
C LYS A 386 -17.06 -8.67 -13.15
N SER A 387 -18.31 -8.48 -13.58
CA SER A 387 -19.10 -9.48 -14.29
C SER A 387 -18.58 -9.79 -15.71
N ALA A 388 -17.95 -8.81 -16.36
CA ALA A 388 -17.35 -8.93 -17.69
C ALA A 388 -15.86 -9.29 -17.65
N TYR A 389 -15.23 -9.24 -16.48
CA TYR A 389 -13.82 -9.55 -16.32
C TYR A 389 -13.58 -11.03 -16.02
N THR A 390 -12.67 -11.66 -16.77
CA THR A 390 -12.19 -13.02 -16.54
C THR A 390 -10.67 -13.00 -16.40
N PRO A 391 -10.09 -13.42 -15.24
CA PRO A 391 -8.66 -13.51 -15.07
C PRO A 391 -8.02 -14.44 -16.12
N SER A 392 -6.99 -13.95 -16.82
CA SER A 392 -6.22 -14.75 -17.77
C SER A 392 -5.18 -15.64 -17.08
N ILE A 393 -4.76 -15.25 -15.87
CA ILE A 393 -3.79 -15.98 -15.05
C ILE A 393 -4.52 -16.49 -13.80
N THR A 394 -4.56 -17.81 -13.64
CA THR A 394 -5.27 -18.47 -12.53
C THR A 394 -4.39 -19.43 -11.73
N THR A 395 -3.12 -19.56 -12.10
CA THR A 395 -2.17 -20.49 -11.47
C THR A 395 -1.08 -19.69 -10.77
N PHE A 396 -0.76 -20.06 -9.54
CA PHE A 396 0.37 -19.48 -8.81
C PHE A 396 1.70 -19.97 -9.40
N PRO A 397 2.75 -19.12 -9.42
CA PRO A 397 4.06 -19.51 -9.90
C PRO A 397 4.73 -20.54 -8.98
N ALA A 398 5.75 -21.22 -9.50
CA ALA A 398 6.63 -22.06 -8.70
C ALA A 398 7.50 -21.21 -7.78
N CYS A 399 7.82 -21.73 -6.59
CA CYS A 399 8.78 -21.07 -5.72
C CYS A 399 10.21 -21.22 -6.24
N PRO A 400 11.09 -20.23 -6.02
CA PRO A 400 12.52 -20.41 -6.15
C PRO A 400 12.97 -21.63 -5.32
N SER A 401 13.73 -22.55 -5.91
CA SER A 401 14.13 -23.82 -5.29
C SER A 401 15.10 -23.67 -4.13
N SER A 402 15.55 -22.45 -3.86
CA SER A 402 16.65 -22.12 -2.95
C SER A 402 16.18 -21.72 -1.55
N VAL A 403 14.87 -21.64 -1.31
CA VAL A 403 14.26 -21.22 -0.03
C VAL A 403 13.51 -22.40 0.61
N PRO A 404 13.65 -22.66 1.92
CA PRO A 404 13.01 -23.80 2.57
C PRO A 404 11.48 -23.70 2.60
N THR A 405 10.82 -24.86 2.74
CA THR A 405 9.38 -24.93 3.00
C THR A 405 9.05 -24.45 4.40
N LEU A 406 7.98 -23.66 4.58
CA LEU A 406 7.61 -23.16 5.91
C LEU A 406 7.23 -24.30 6.88
N LYS A 407 6.60 -25.36 6.34
CA LYS A 407 6.17 -26.56 7.10
C LYS A 407 7.32 -27.36 7.73
N SER A 408 8.53 -27.28 7.18
CA SER A 408 9.69 -28.01 7.72
C SER A 408 10.37 -27.28 8.88
N ILE A 409 9.88 -26.10 9.26
CA ILE A 409 10.49 -25.23 10.27
C ILE A 409 9.60 -25.22 11.52
N VAL A 410 10.22 -25.28 12.69
CA VAL A 410 9.54 -25.09 13.98
C VAL A 410 9.56 -23.58 14.29
N TRP A 411 8.39 -22.95 14.33
CA TRP A 411 8.28 -21.50 14.52
C TRP A 411 8.00 -21.15 15.98
N PRO A 412 8.78 -20.24 16.61
CA PRO A 412 8.48 -19.75 17.95
C PRO A 412 7.07 -19.16 18.08
N SER A 413 6.59 -18.48 17.03
CA SER A 413 5.25 -17.88 16.97
C SER A 413 4.09 -18.88 16.97
N ASP A 414 4.33 -20.16 16.70
CA ASP A 414 3.29 -21.20 16.78
C ASP A 414 2.89 -21.50 18.24
N THR A 415 3.74 -21.13 19.20
CA THR A 415 3.43 -21.24 20.64
C THR A 415 2.56 -20.08 21.16
N THR A 416 2.49 -18.97 20.40
CA THR A 416 1.64 -17.83 20.72
C THR A 416 0.21 -18.14 20.33
N LYS A 417 -0.70 -18.07 21.32
CA LYS A 417 -2.14 -18.20 21.10
C LYS A 417 -2.63 -17.06 20.20
N ASP A 418 -3.52 -17.39 19.27
CA ASP A 418 -4.20 -16.37 18.47
C ASP A 418 -5.10 -15.49 19.34
N GLU A 419 -5.23 -14.22 18.93
CA GLU A 419 -6.22 -13.29 19.44
C GLU A 419 -7.65 -13.84 19.25
N LEU A 420 -8.59 -13.29 20.02
CA LEU A 420 -10.00 -13.59 19.81
C LEU A 420 -10.52 -12.81 18.60
N CYS A 421 -11.39 -13.43 17.81
CA CYS A 421 -12.07 -12.72 16.73
C CYS A 421 -12.87 -11.53 17.28
N PRO A 422 -12.87 -10.38 16.60
CA PRO A 422 -13.64 -9.22 17.03
C PRO A 422 -15.13 -9.52 17.06
N ASP A 423 -15.83 -8.99 18.07
CA ASP A 423 -17.29 -8.89 18.03
C ASP A 423 -17.69 -7.56 17.38
N LEU A 424 -17.87 -7.58 16.06
CA LEU A 424 -18.26 -6.40 15.32
C LEU A 424 -19.74 -6.03 15.49
N LYS A 425 -20.59 -6.89 16.07
CA LYS A 425 -22.06 -6.67 16.11
C LYS A 425 -22.50 -5.42 16.87
N GLN A 426 -21.70 -4.98 17.84
CA GLN A 426 -21.95 -3.78 18.65
C GLN A 426 -20.92 -2.67 18.39
N THR A 427 -20.07 -2.87 17.39
CA THR A 427 -19.00 -1.92 17.09
C THR A 427 -19.59 -0.70 16.38
N LYS A 428 -19.21 0.50 16.85
CA LYS A 428 -19.55 1.74 16.17
C LYS A 428 -18.85 1.78 14.81
N LEU A 429 -19.64 2.00 13.75
CA LEU A 429 -19.16 2.14 12.38
C LEU A 429 -19.17 3.60 11.95
N CYS A 430 -18.56 3.88 10.80
CA CYS A 430 -18.70 5.17 10.15
C CYS A 430 -20.14 5.41 9.71
N PRO A 431 -20.57 6.69 9.57
CA PRO A 431 -21.91 6.98 9.08
C PRO A 431 -22.19 6.30 7.73
N GLY A 432 -23.28 5.52 7.66
CA GLY A 432 -23.69 4.78 6.47
C GLY A 432 -23.11 3.37 6.37
N ASP A 433 -21.95 3.10 6.97
CA ASP A 433 -21.28 1.79 6.87
C ASP A 433 -22.13 0.67 7.50
N ILE A 434 -22.04 -0.50 6.87
CA ILE A 434 -22.58 -1.76 7.37
C ILE A 434 -21.44 -2.76 7.57
N ILE A 435 -21.61 -3.72 8.47
CA ILE A 435 -20.64 -4.79 8.65
C ILE A 435 -20.76 -5.76 7.49
N HIS A 436 -19.68 -5.91 6.74
CA HIS A 436 -19.54 -7.00 5.80
C HIS A 436 -18.96 -8.21 6.53
N THR A 437 -19.72 -9.28 6.64
CA THR A 437 -19.23 -10.58 7.12
C THR A 437 -19.37 -11.62 6.01
N GLY A 438 -18.58 -12.69 6.09
CA GLY A 438 -18.60 -13.76 5.11
C GLY A 438 -17.23 -14.06 4.52
N GLY A 439 -17.08 -15.31 4.08
CA GLY A 439 -15.82 -15.83 3.55
C GLY A 439 -15.38 -15.16 2.24
N LYS A 440 -14.11 -15.37 1.93
CA LYS A 440 -13.38 -14.91 0.73
C LYS A 440 -14.27 -14.84 -0.53
N PRO A 441 -14.29 -13.71 -1.27
CA PRO A 441 -15.10 -13.60 -2.48
C PRO A 441 -14.80 -14.68 -3.52
N SER A 442 -15.85 -15.21 -4.14
CA SER A 442 -15.75 -16.23 -5.20
C SER A 442 -15.05 -15.65 -6.43
N GLY A 443 -13.77 -15.95 -6.62
CA GLY A 443 -12.99 -15.44 -7.75
C GLY A 443 -11.47 -15.38 -7.55
N MET A 444 -10.97 -15.61 -6.34
CA MET A 444 -9.53 -15.79 -6.13
C MET A 444 -9.06 -17.12 -6.73
N ALA A 445 -7.86 -17.11 -7.30
CA ALA A 445 -7.24 -18.29 -7.92
C ALA A 445 -7.27 -19.50 -6.96
N LYS A 446 -7.95 -20.56 -7.38
CA LYS A 446 -7.95 -21.84 -6.65
C LYS A 446 -6.62 -22.54 -6.94
N GLY A 447 -5.99 -23.09 -5.91
CA GLY A 447 -4.79 -23.91 -6.09
C GLY A 447 -5.09 -25.12 -6.99
N PRO A 448 -4.07 -25.70 -7.65
CA PRO A 448 -4.27 -26.93 -8.41
C PRO A 448 -4.78 -28.04 -7.48
N ASN A 449 -5.87 -28.71 -7.86
CA ASN A 449 -6.33 -29.94 -7.23
C ASN A 449 -5.26 -31.02 -7.45
N SER A 450 -4.68 -31.53 -6.38
CA SER A 450 -3.75 -32.66 -6.41
C SER A 450 -4.51 -33.94 -6.76
N THR A 451 -4.42 -34.39 -8.01
CA THR A 451 -4.56 -35.82 -8.32
C THR A 451 -3.19 -36.47 -8.15
N THR A 452 -3.07 -37.26 -7.10
CA THR A 452 -1.93 -38.10 -6.76
C THR A 452 -1.61 -39.10 -7.87
N THR A 453 -0.40 -38.99 -8.45
CA THR A 453 0.23 -40.12 -9.13
C THR A 453 1.70 -40.17 -8.73
N ALA A 454 2.11 -41.30 -8.16
CA ALA A 454 3.44 -41.57 -7.61
C ALA A 454 4.52 -41.71 -8.73
N PRO A 455 5.81 -41.56 -8.42
CA PRO A 455 6.85 -41.20 -9.39
C PRO A 455 7.49 -42.41 -10.08
N ALA A 456 7.83 -42.23 -11.36
CA ALA A 456 8.74 -43.12 -12.08
C ALA A 456 10.18 -42.57 -12.04
N LYS A 457 11.12 -43.45 -11.68
CA LYS A 457 12.57 -43.21 -11.70
C LYS A 457 13.07 -42.98 -13.13
N SER A 458 13.98 -42.02 -13.33
CA SER A 458 15.01 -42.14 -14.36
C SER A 458 16.30 -41.40 -13.98
N THR A 459 17.39 -42.08 -14.31
CA THR A 459 18.81 -41.83 -14.06
C THR A 459 19.45 -40.85 -15.04
N GLY A 460 20.40 -40.05 -14.54
CA GLY A 460 21.71 -39.80 -15.16
C GLY A 460 21.85 -38.76 -16.29
N GLY A 461 22.80 -37.83 -16.15
CA GLY A 461 23.37 -37.07 -17.27
C GLY A 461 24.01 -35.73 -16.87
N SER A 462 25.34 -35.66 -16.97
CA SER A 462 26.19 -34.50 -16.64
C SER A 462 26.45 -33.59 -17.84
N SER A 463 26.82 -32.34 -17.53
CA SER A 463 27.64 -31.37 -18.29
C SER A 463 26.96 -30.42 -19.29
N SER A 464 27.10 -29.11 -19.10
CA SER A 464 28.19 -28.29 -19.67
C SER A 464 27.99 -26.79 -19.36
N ALA A 465 29.11 -26.10 -19.20
CA ALA A 465 29.23 -24.67 -18.89
C ALA A 465 29.04 -23.80 -20.14
N GLY A 466 28.45 -22.60 -19.96
CA GLY A 466 28.30 -21.59 -21.01
C GLY A 466 28.38 -20.18 -20.41
N ALA A 467 29.22 -19.36 -21.02
CA ALA A 467 29.76 -18.08 -20.57
C ALA A 467 28.72 -16.99 -20.21
N ALA A 468 29.04 -16.22 -19.16
CA ALA A 468 28.36 -15.00 -18.76
C ALA A 468 28.88 -13.81 -19.59
N ALA A 469 27.96 -13.03 -20.16
CA ALA A 469 28.23 -11.71 -20.74
C ALA A 469 27.82 -10.64 -19.73
N THR A 470 28.81 -9.87 -19.29
CA THR A 470 28.68 -8.73 -18.36
C THR A 470 28.02 -7.54 -19.03
N ALA A 471 26.86 -7.11 -18.52
CA ALA A 471 26.30 -5.78 -18.74
C ALA A 471 26.46 -4.96 -17.46
N THR A 472 27.29 -3.93 -17.53
CA THR A 472 27.58 -2.97 -16.45
C THR A 472 26.39 -2.03 -16.25
N ALA A 473 25.59 -2.28 -15.21
CA ALA A 473 24.67 -1.30 -14.65
C ALA A 473 25.44 -0.42 -13.66
N VAL A 474 25.42 0.89 -13.90
CA VAL A 474 25.99 1.90 -13.02
C VAL A 474 25.11 1.98 -11.77
N ALA A 475 25.57 1.37 -10.68
CA ALA A 475 24.97 1.52 -9.37
C ALA A 475 25.27 2.93 -8.83
N VAL A 476 24.25 3.79 -8.80
CA VAL A 476 24.29 4.99 -7.97
C VAL A 476 24.02 4.52 -6.54
N GLY A 477 25.06 4.56 -5.72
CA GLY A 477 25.00 4.15 -4.32
C GLY A 477 24.03 5.02 -3.53
N MET A 478 22.87 4.47 -3.19
CA MET A 478 22.01 4.99 -2.14
C MET A 478 22.52 4.47 -0.80
N THR A 479 23.08 5.36 0.00
CA THR A 479 23.44 5.12 1.40
C THR A 479 22.18 5.06 2.26
N THR A 480 21.79 3.87 2.70
CA THR A 480 21.15 3.49 3.98
C THR A 480 20.27 4.52 4.73
N TRP A 481 19.30 5.21 4.13
CA TRP A 481 18.40 6.11 4.88
C TRP A 481 16.97 6.21 4.31
N SER A 482 16.39 5.09 3.89
CA SER A 482 14.96 4.96 3.54
C SER A 482 14.29 3.87 4.38
N LEU A 483 14.79 3.64 5.60
CA LEU A 483 14.22 2.63 6.47
C LEU A 483 12.97 3.20 7.13
N LEU A 484 11.91 3.16 6.32
CA LEU A 484 10.51 3.38 6.65
C LEU A 484 10.21 4.84 6.95
N ALA A 485 9.70 5.53 5.93
CA ALA A 485 8.68 6.56 6.17
C ALA A 485 7.62 6.02 7.14
#